data_AF-A0A4R5Y681-F1
#
_entry.id   AF-A0A4R5Y681-F1
#
_cell.length_a   1.000
_cell.length_b   1.000
_cell.length_c   1.000
_cell.angle_alpha   90.00
_cell.angle_beta   90.00
_cell.angle_gamma   90.00
#
_symmetry.space_group_name_H-M   'P 1'
#
loop_
_entity.id
_entity.type
_entity.pdbx_description
1 polymer ?
#
loop_
_entity_poly.entity_id
_entity_poly.type
_entity_poly.pdbx_seq_one_letter_code
_entity_poly.pdbx_strand_id
1 'polypeptide(L)'
;MPFAGPELQSLAADGLLARLHHNGYTLPEVQGSPQLRARAAAGGVPQAVRQRVVAGRMTAAWIYGCAAEPDRLALLVDAKRRVSSLRNTRGCTLHEVRLGPFDVVSLGGLMVSSPLRTALDVALHVEAERAIPALAALLARPQQDVRLRLLVLAIEASPRVPHKRGALEKLASLAPALVSGGAVDVEDAVDPADGTQHVAQVLGVAHLEGEL
;
A
#
# COMPACT_ATOMS: atom_id res chain seq x y z
N MET A 1 -21.37 -5.76 -22.11
CA MET A 1 -21.64 -6.24 -20.73
C MET A 1 -23.02 -6.89 -20.76
N PRO A 2 -23.19 -8.11 -20.24
CA PRO A 2 -24.46 -8.85 -20.34
C PRO A 2 -25.59 -8.29 -19.46
N PHE A 3 -25.28 -7.43 -18.48
CA PHE A 3 -26.26 -6.81 -17.58
C PHE A 3 -26.09 -5.29 -17.52
N ALA A 4 -27.21 -4.56 -17.41
CA ALA A 4 -27.27 -3.13 -17.19
C ALA A 4 -27.12 -2.76 -15.71
N GLY A 5 -26.81 -1.49 -15.43
CA GLY A 5 -26.60 -0.99 -14.05
C GLY A 5 -27.80 -1.26 -13.10
N PRO A 6 -29.04 -0.93 -13.50
CA PRO A 6 -30.22 -1.21 -12.67
C PRO A 6 -30.45 -2.71 -12.41
N GLU A 7 -30.12 -3.58 -13.38
CA GLU A 7 -30.23 -5.03 -13.20
C GLU A 7 -29.25 -5.51 -12.13
N LEU A 8 -28.00 -5.04 -12.16
CA LEU A 8 -27.01 -5.38 -11.13
C LEU A 8 -27.42 -4.86 -9.74
N GLN A 9 -28.05 -3.68 -9.66
CA GLN A 9 -28.58 -3.15 -8.40
C GLN A 9 -29.73 -4.00 -7.87
N SER A 10 -30.62 -4.47 -8.75
CA SER A 10 -31.74 -5.34 -8.38
C SER A 10 -31.23 -6.69 -7.88
N LEU A 11 -30.31 -7.32 -8.61
CA LEU A 11 -29.65 -8.57 -8.17
C LEU A 11 -28.93 -8.41 -6.82
N ALA A 12 -28.35 -7.25 -6.54
CA ALA A 12 -27.74 -6.97 -5.25
C ALA A 12 -28.78 -6.78 -4.13
N ALA A 13 -29.90 -6.11 -4.42
CA ALA A 13 -31.01 -5.95 -3.47
C ALA A 13 -31.65 -7.31 -3.12
N ASP A 14 -31.71 -8.22 -4.10
CA ASP A 14 -32.17 -9.60 -3.91
C ASP A 14 -31.14 -10.50 -3.20
N GLY A 15 -29.96 -9.97 -2.87
CA GLY A 15 -28.89 -10.71 -2.19
C GLY A 15 -28.10 -11.67 -3.09
N LEU A 16 -28.35 -11.68 -4.40
CA LEU A 16 -27.63 -12.50 -5.37
C LEU A 16 -26.23 -11.95 -5.68
N LEU A 17 -26.00 -10.67 -5.43
CA LEU A 17 -24.71 -9.99 -5.57
C LEU A 17 -24.38 -9.19 -4.31
N ALA A 18 -23.10 -9.15 -3.96
CA ALA A 18 -22.57 -8.24 -2.97
C ALA A 18 -21.90 -7.04 -3.66
N ARG A 19 -22.21 -5.82 -3.20
CA ARG A 19 -21.54 -4.60 -3.71
C ARG A 19 -20.15 -4.48 -3.11
N LEU A 20 -19.14 -4.33 -3.96
CA LEU A 20 -17.74 -4.19 -3.57
C LEU A 20 -17.29 -2.72 -3.54
N HIS A 21 -17.61 -1.94 -4.57
CA HIS A 21 -17.36 -0.49 -4.62
C HIS A 21 -18.16 0.17 -5.73
N HIS A 22 -18.98 1.17 -5.40
CA HIS A 22 -19.86 1.84 -6.35
C HIS A 22 -20.64 0.85 -7.25
N ASN A 23 -20.28 0.75 -8.53
CA ASN A 23 -20.90 -0.15 -9.51
C ASN A 23 -20.15 -1.48 -9.69
N GLY A 24 -19.21 -1.80 -8.80
CA GLY A 24 -18.51 -3.07 -8.74
C GLY A 24 -19.27 -4.05 -7.85
N TYR A 25 -19.55 -5.24 -8.39
CA TYR A 25 -20.27 -6.31 -7.71
C TYR A 25 -19.44 -7.59 -7.71
N THR A 26 -19.70 -8.44 -6.73
CA THR A 26 -19.12 -9.78 -6.59
C THR A 26 -20.18 -10.75 -6.08
N LEU A 27 -19.86 -12.05 -6.06
CA LEU A 27 -20.73 -13.04 -5.46
C LEU A 27 -20.62 -12.96 -3.92
N PRO A 28 -21.71 -13.13 -3.16
CA PRO A 28 -21.69 -13.01 -1.69
C PRO A 28 -20.65 -13.89 -0.99
N GLU A 29 -20.41 -15.09 -1.50
CA GLU A 29 -19.45 -16.07 -0.96
C GLU A 29 -17.99 -15.72 -1.26
N VAL A 30 -17.74 -14.85 -2.24
CA VAL A 30 -16.38 -14.47 -2.66
C VAL A 30 -15.85 -13.39 -1.73
N GLN A 31 -14.86 -13.75 -0.93
CA GLN A 31 -14.12 -12.78 -0.13
C GLN A 31 -13.42 -11.76 -1.04
N GLY A 32 -13.60 -10.47 -0.75
CA GLY A 32 -12.96 -9.40 -1.51
C GLY A 32 -11.44 -9.53 -1.44
N SER A 33 -10.80 -9.98 -2.52
CA SER A 33 -9.35 -10.00 -2.64
C SER A 33 -8.81 -8.60 -2.99
N PRO A 34 -7.53 -8.31 -2.77
CA PRO A 34 -6.92 -7.08 -3.26
C PRO A 34 -7.06 -6.91 -4.78
N GLN A 35 -7.01 -8.00 -5.54
CA GLN A 35 -7.18 -7.99 -6.99
C GLN A 35 -8.61 -7.56 -7.37
N LEU A 36 -9.63 -8.06 -6.66
CA LEU A 36 -11.03 -7.67 -6.90
C LEU A 36 -11.29 -6.21 -6.51
N ARG A 37 -10.80 -5.76 -5.35
CA ARG A 37 -10.96 -4.36 -4.93
C ARG A 37 -10.22 -3.40 -5.85
N ALA A 38 -9.00 -3.73 -6.28
CA ALA A 38 -8.27 -2.92 -7.24
C ALA A 38 -8.99 -2.84 -8.60
N ARG A 39 -9.59 -3.95 -9.05
CA ARG A 39 -10.42 -3.96 -10.27
C ARG A 39 -11.68 -3.11 -10.14
N ALA A 40 -12.34 -3.14 -8.99
CA ALA A 40 -13.50 -2.29 -8.73
C ALA A 40 -13.09 -0.80 -8.67
N ALA A 41 -11.99 -0.48 -7.98
CA ALA A 41 -11.41 0.85 -7.97
C ALA A 41 -11.08 1.36 -9.38
N ALA A 42 -10.51 0.50 -10.24
CA ALA A 42 -10.18 0.84 -11.61
C ALA A 42 -11.40 1.32 -12.42
N GLY A 43 -12.59 0.78 -12.13
CA GLY A 43 -13.86 1.21 -12.73
C GLY A 43 -14.26 2.64 -12.35
N GLY A 44 -13.89 3.11 -11.15
CA GLY A 44 -14.09 4.48 -10.70
C GLY A 44 -13.06 5.48 -11.22
N VAL A 45 -11.95 5.00 -11.79
CA VAL A 45 -10.90 5.85 -12.38
C VAL A 45 -11.13 6.03 -13.88
N PRO A 46 -11.16 7.28 -14.41
CA PRO A 46 -11.33 7.51 -15.83
C PRO A 46 -10.26 6.82 -16.67
N GLN A 47 -10.69 6.22 -17.77
CA GLN A 47 -9.81 5.42 -18.63
C GLN A 47 -8.61 6.22 -19.16
N ALA A 48 -8.79 7.50 -19.50
CA ALA A 48 -7.75 8.38 -20.03
C ALA A 48 -6.56 8.58 -19.08
N VAL A 49 -6.75 8.35 -17.78
CA VAL A 49 -5.76 8.66 -16.74
C VAL A 49 -5.33 7.43 -15.96
N ARG A 50 -6.05 6.31 -16.09
CA ARG A 50 -5.87 5.06 -15.32
C ARG A 50 -4.43 4.52 -15.35
N GLN A 51 -3.74 4.62 -16.48
CA GLN A 51 -2.35 4.14 -16.61
C GLN A 51 -1.29 5.14 -16.11
N ARG A 52 -1.71 6.34 -15.70
CA ARG A 52 -0.80 7.42 -15.27
C ARG A 52 -0.95 7.73 -13.78
N VAL A 53 -1.84 7.04 -13.09
CA VAL A 53 -2.15 7.26 -11.67
C VAL A 53 -1.94 5.97 -10.90
N VAL A 54 -1.64 6.13 -9.62
CA VAL A 54 -1.47 5.02 -8.68
C VAL A 54 -2.49 5.17 -7.57
N ALA A 55 -3.30 4.15 -7.28
CA ALA A 55 -4.14 4.16 -6.09
C ALA A 55 -3.25 4.17 -4.84
N GLY A 56 -3.45 5.14 -3.95
CA GLY A 56 -2.62 5.32 -2.77
C GLY A 56 -3.41 5.64 -1.51
N ARG A 57 -2.69 5.89 -0.41
CA ARG A 57 -3.28 6.27 0.90
C ARG A 57 -4.42 5.33 1.29
N MET A 58 -5.57 5.88 1.71
CA MET A 58 -6.74 5.11 2.15
C MET A 58 -7.35 4.24 1.04
N THR A 59 -7.20 4.60 -0.23
CA THR A 59 -7.66 3.74 -1.33
C THR A 59 -6.80 2.50 -1.46
N ALA A 60 -5.47 2.62 -1.38
CA ALA A 60 -4.60 1.45 -1.35
C ALA A 60 -4.82 0.63 -0.06
N ALA A 61 -4.98 1.27 1.10
CA ALA A 61 -5.29 0.57 2.34
C ALA A 61 -6.59 -0.24 2.23
N TRP A 62 -7.65 0.31 1.64
CA TRP A 62 -8.88 -0.41 1.34
C TRP A 62 -8.65 -1.55 0.35
N ILE A 63 -7.89 -1.34 -0.73
CA ILE A 63 -7.51 -2.41 -1.68
C ILE A 63 -6.81 -3.56 -0.94
N TYR A 64 -5.91 -3.28 -0.01
CA TYR A 64 -5.26 -4.31 0.82
C TYR A 64 -6.18 -4.91 1.91
N GLY A 65 -7.43 -4.45 2.01
CA GLY A 65 -8.41 -4.94 2.99
C GLY A 65 -8.15 -4.43 4.40
N CYS A 66 -7.44 -3.31 4.52
CA CYS A 66 -7.00 -2.72 5.78
C CYS A 66 -7.77 -1.45 6.16
N ALA A 67 -8.69 -1.00 5.31
CA ALA A 67 -9.54 0.16 5.59
C ALA A 67 -10.92 -0.03 4.99
N ALA A 68 -11.88 0.76 5.46
CA ALA A 68 -13.21 0.86 4.86
C ALA A 68 -13.14 1.45 3.44
N GLU A 69 -14.18 1.19 2.64
CA GLU A 69 -14.34 1.77 1.30
C GLU A 69 -14.29 3.30 1.37
N PRO A 70 -13.45 3.97 0.56
CA PRO A 70 -13.34 5.42 0.59
C PRO A 70 -14.43 6.09 -0.26
N ASP A 71 -14.97 7.22 0.19
CA ASP A 71 -15.94 8.03 -0.57
C ASP A 71 -15.37 8.56 -1.89
N ARG A 72 -14.05 8.81 -1.92
CA ARG A 72 -13.31 9.27 -3.08
C ARG A 72 -12.01 8.50 -3.20
N LEU A 73 -11.67 8.12 -4.42
CA LEU A 73 -10.42 7.40 -4.69
C LEU A 73 -9.23 8.36 -4.59
N ALA A 74 -8.34 8.12 -3.63
CA ALA A 74 -7.07 8.81 -3.50
C ALA A 74 -6.07 8.23 -4.51
N LEU A 75 -5.70 9.07 -5.47
CA LEU A 75 -4.80 8.76 -6.57
C LEU A 75 -3.52 9.58 -6.44
N LEU A 76 -2.39 8.91 -6.61
CA LEU A 76 -1.06 9.47 -6.63
C LEU A 76 -0.62 9.69 -8.07
N VAL A 77 0.04 10.82 -8.31
CA VAL A 77 0.64 11.19 -9.59
C VAL A 77 2.12 11.36 -9.35
N ASP A 78 2.96 10.68 -10.14
CA ASP A 78 4.40 10.90 -10.06
C ASP A 78 4.72 12.33 -10.52
N ALA A 79 5.38 13.11 -9.66
CA ALA A 79 5.81 14.47 -9.93
C ALA A 79 6.69 14.57 -11.20
N LYS A 80 7.39 13.49 -11.58
CA LYS A 80 8.17 13.44 -12.83
C LYS A 80 7.29 13.33 -14.09
N ARG A 81 6.04 12.89 -13.96
CA ARG A 81 5.11 12.62 -15.07
C ARG A 81 3.87 13.49 -14.95
N ARG A 82 4.06 14.81 -14.84
CA ARG A 82 2.97 15.77 -14.63
C ARG A 82 1.91 15.64 -15.73
N VAL A 83 0.67 15.36 -15.37
CA VAL A 83 -0.44 15.19 -16.32
C VAL A 83 -1.41 16.36 -16.15
N SER A 84 -1.38 17.32 -17.09
CA SER A 84 -2.21 18.53 -17.04
C SER A 84 -3.73 18.25 -17.16
N SER A 85 -4.11 17.11 -17.74
CA SER A 85 -5.51 16.72 -18.01
C SER A 85 -6.27 16.14 -16.80
N LEU A 86 -5.64 16.05 -15.63
CA LEU A 86 -6.19 15.33 -14.48
C LEU A 86 -7.23 16.12 -13.66
N ARG A 87 -7.37 17.44 -13.87
CA ARG A 87 -8.13 18.35 -12.99
C ARG A 87 -9.63 18.04 -12.86
N ASN A 88 -10.21 17.23 -13.76
CA ASN A 88 -11.64 16.95 -13.80
C ASN A 88 -12.03 15.51 -13.43
N THR A 89 -11.18 14.79 -12.69
CA THR A 89 -11.52 13.43 -12.24
C THR A 89 -12.54 13.44 -11.10
N ARG A 90 -13.84 13.47 -11.44
CA ARG A 90 -14.92 13.35 -10.44
C ARG A 90 -14.77 12.05 -9.65
N GLY A 91 -15.06 12.09 -8.36
CA GLY A 91 -14.95 10.93 -7.46
C GLY A 91 -13.52 10.54 -7.07
N CYS A 92 -12.49 11.26 -7.52
CA CYS A 92 -11.11 11.02 -7.10
C CYS A 92 -10.46 12.28 -6.49
N THR A 93 -9.46 12.09 -5.64
CA THR A 93 -8.55 13.13 -5.16
C THR A 93 -7.15 12.82 -5.63
N LEU A 94 -6.44 13.83 -6.15
CA LEU A 94 -5.12 13.66 -6.75
C LEU A 94 -4.04 14.26 -5.86
N HIS A 95 -2.95 13.53 -5.70
CA HIS A 95 -1.80 13.94 -4.91
C HIS A 95 -0.53 13.76 -5.72
N GLU A 96 0.19 14.86 -5.98
CA GLU A 96 1.51 14.79 -6.58
C GLU A 96 2.52 14.29 -5.54
N VAL A 97 3.26 13.22 -5.86
CA VAL A 97 4.26 12.60 -4.99
C VAL A 97 5.47 12.15 -5.81
N ARG A 98 6.59 11.85 -5.14
CA ARG A 98 7.71 11.15 -5.78
C ARG A 98 7.56 9.65 -5.53
N LEU A 99 7.51 8.87 -6.60
CA LEU A 99 7.43 7.41 -6.55
C LEU A 99 8.79 6.80 -6.94
N GLY A 100 9.29 5.91 -6.09
CA GLY A 100 10.44 5.05 -6.37
C GLY A 100 10.05 3.81 -7.19
N PRO A 101 11.04 3.03 -7.65
CA PRO A 101 10.80 1.83 -8.46
C PRO A 101 10.02 0.73 -7.72
N PHE A 102 10.09 0.70 -6.38
CA PHE A 102 9.41 -0.30 -5.53
C PHE A 102 8.15 0.25 -4.84
N ASP A 103 7.77 1.49 -5.15
CA ASP A 103 6.62 2.14 -4.53
C ASP A 103 5.30 1.69 -5.14
N VAL A 104 5.32 0.94 -6.24
CA VAL A 104 4.13 0.65 -7.05
C VAL A 104 4.09 -0.81 -7.45
N VAL A 105 2.90 -1.41 -7.32
CA VAL A 105 2.56 -2.75 -7.78
C VAL A 105 1.36 -2.70 -8.72
N SER A 106 1.18 -3.71 -9.56
CA SER A 106 0.00 -3.83 -10.43
C SER A 106 -0.98 -4.83 -9.83
N LEU A 107 -2.22 -4.40 -9.58
CA LEU A 107 -3.29 -5.24 -9.04
C LEU A 107 -4.59 -4.97 -9.80
N GLY A 108 -5.27 -6.02 -10.27
CA GLY A 108 -6.61 -5.89 -10.86
C GLY A 108 -6.71 -4.90 -12.04
N GLY A 109 -5.62 -4.63 -12.76
CA GLY A 109 -5.58 -3.66 -13.86
C GLY A 109 -5.41 -2.19 -13.42
N LEU A 110 -5.06 -1.95 -12.17
CA LEU A 110 -4.74 -0.65 -11.60
C LEU A 110 -3.34 -0.67 -10.97
N MET A 111 -2.59 0.42 -11.11
CA MET A 111 -1.37 0.60 -10.34
C MET A 111 -1.75 0.98 -8.90
N VAL A 112 -1.15 0.34 -7.91
CA VAL A 112 -1.43 0.55 -6.48
C VAL A 112 -0.11 0.78 -5.76
N SER A 113 -0.07 1.68 -4.77
CA SER A 113 1.13 1.85 -3.96
C SER A 113 1.47 0.55 -3.25
N SER A 114 2.74 0.18 -3.18
CA SER A 114 3.19 -1.01 -2.47
C SER A 114 2.73 -0.95 -1.00
N PRO A 115 2.62 -2.09 -0.28
CA PRO A 115 2.11 -2.07 1.08
C PRO A 115 2.91 -1.16 2.01
N LEU A 116 4.25 -1.19 1.93
CA LEU A 116 5.12 -0.29 2.66
C LEU A 116 4.87 1.18 2.28
N ARG A 117 4.81 1.48 0.99
CA ARG A 117 4.55 2.85 0.53
C ARG A 117 3.19 3.36 1.00
N THR A 118 2.19 2.49 0.99
CA THR A 118 0.84 2.77 1.49
C THR A 118 0.86 3.11 2.98
N ALA A 119 1.55 2.30 3.78
CA ALA A 119 1.70 2.56 5.21
C ALA A 119 2.42 3.89 5.48
N LEU A 120 3.47 4.20 4.71
CA LEU A 120 4.18 5.48 4.79
C LEU A 120 3.26 6.67 4.48
N ASP A 121 2.55 6.62 3.36
CA ASP A 121 1.65 7.69 2.94
C ASP A 121 0.47 7.86 3.93
N VAL A 122 -0.06 6.76 4.49
CA VAL A 122 -1.11 6.80 5.52
C VAL A 122 -0.59 7.45 6.81
N ALA A 123 0.59 7.06 7.28
CA ALA A 123 1.18 7.63 8.50
C ALA A 123 1.41 9.14 8.37
N LEU A 124 1.91 9.59 7.21
CA LEU A 124 2.27 10.99 6.97
C LEU A 124 1.09 11.90 6.62
N HIS A 125 0.08 11.39 5.90
CA HIS A 125 -0.90 12.25 5.22
C HIS A 125 -2.37 11.97 5.56
N VAL A 126 -2.64 11.01 6.45
CA VAL A 126 -4.01 10.70 6.89
C VAL A 126 -4.15 11.02 8.37
N GLU A 127 -5.28 11.61 8.75
CA GLU A 127 -5.60 11.92 10.15
C GLU A 127 -5.61 10.67 11.04
N ALA A 128 -5.20 10.84 12.30
CA ALA A 128 -4.93 9.74 13.23
C ALA A 128 -6.11 8.76 13.37
N GLU A 129 -7.34 9.27 13.46
CA GLU A 129 -8.57 8.49 13.58
C GLU A 129 -8.73 7.43 12.48
N ARG A 130 -8.35 7.76 11.25
CA ARG A 130 -8.41 6.81 10.12
C ARG A 130 -7.08 6.09 9.88
N ALA A 131 -5.97 6.75 10.19
CA ALA A 131 -4.64 6.20 9.95
C ALA A 131 -4.30 5.05 10.89
N ILE A 132 -4.54 5.21 12.20
CA ILE A 132 -4.18 4.22 13.22
C ILE A 132 -4.83 2.85 12.95
N PRO A 133 -6.17 2.73 12.77
CA PRO A 133 -6.78 1.43 12.48
C PRO A 133 -6.28 0.81 11.17
N ALA A 134 -6.05 1.63 10.13
CA ALA A 134 -5.54 1.13 8.86
C ALA A 134 -4.09 0.64 8.95
N LEU A 135 -3.24 1.33 9.71
CA LEU A 135 -1.85 0.93 9.97
C LEU A 135 -1.80 -0.33 10.83
N ALA A 136 -2.62 -0.43 11.88
CA ALA A 136 -2.76 -1.65 12.67
C ALA A 136 -3.12 -2.85 11.78
N ALA A 137 -4.13 -2.70 10.92
CA ALA A 137 -4.56 -3.75 10.01
C ALA A 137 -3.50 -4.12 8.96
N LEU A 138 -2.74 -3.15 8.43
CA LEU A 138 -1.62 -3.41 7.52
C LEU A 138 -0.50 -4.21 8.21
N LEU A 139 -0.13 -3.81 9.44
CA LEU A 139 0.94 -4.44 10.22
C LEU A 139 0.57 -5.85 10.71
N ALA A 140 -0.72 -6.12 10.92
CA ALA A 140 -1.22 -7.43 11.35
C ALA A 140 -1.27 -8.48 10.22
N ARG A 141 -0.95 -8.12 8.97
CA ARG A 141 -1.05 -9.02 7.80
C ARG A 141 0.34 -9.40 7.29
N PRO A 142 0.84 -10.62 7.59
CA PRO A 142 2.18 -11.06 7.18
C PRO A 142 2.41 -11.00 5.66
N GLN A 143 1.36 -11.20 4.86
CA GLN A 143 1.46 -11.21 3.40
C GLN A 143 1.79 -9.83 2.79
N GLN A 144 1.73 -8.76 3.59
CA GLN A 144 2.08 -7.41 3.17
C GLN A 144 3.56 -7.08 3.43
N ASP A 145 4.27 -7.92 4.21
CA ASP A 145 5.67 -7.75 4.61
C ASP A 145 6.00 -6.34 5.15
N VAL A 146 5.03 -5.70 5.82
CA VAL A 146 5.23 -4.40 6.48
C VAL A 146 5.48 -4.65 7.97
N ARG A 147 6.72 -4.43 8.40
CA ARG A 147 7.07 -4.48 9.83
C ARG A 147 7.06 -3.08 10.42
N LEU A 148 6.59 -2.95 11.67
CA LEU A 148 6.56 -1.66 12.38
C LEU A 148 7.93 -0.99 12.38
N ARG A 149 8.99 -1.76 12.68
CA ARG A 149 10.37 -1.25 12.71
C ARG A 149 10.81 -0.71 11.35
N LEU A 150 10.48 -1.42 10.27
CA LEU A 150 10.82 -1.01 8.91
C LEU A 150 10.09 0.29 8.53
N LEU A 151 8.82 0.43 8.93
CA LEU A 151 8.04 1.64 8.70
C LEU A 151 8.58 2.85 9.49
N VAL A 152 8.98 2.66 10.76
CA VAL A 152 9.64 3.71 11.56
C VAL A 152 10.92 4.18 10.87
N LEU A 153 11.79 3.25 10.47
CA LEU A 153 13.04 3.56 9.77
C LEU A 153 12.79 4.32 8.46
N ALA A 154 11.76 3.94 7.69
CA ALA A 154 11.40 4.64 6.46
C ALA A 154 10.97 6.10 6.70
N ILE A 155 10.21 6.37 7.77
CA ILE A 155 9.83 7.74 8.17
C ILE A 155 11.05 8.52 8.65
N GLU A 156 11.90 7.91 9.48
CA GLU A 156 13.13 8.54 9.99
C GLU A 156 14.11 8.90 8.86
N ALA A 157 14.27 8.01 7.89
CA ALA A 157 15.12 8.23 6.72
C ALA A 157 14.55 9.29 5.75
N SER A 158 13.24 9.58 5.81
CA SER A 158 12.61 10.56 4.93
C SER A 158 13.03 12.00 5.30
N PRO A 159 13.78 12.71 4.42
CA PRO A 159 14.27 14.04 4.73
C PRO A 159 13.19 15.10 4.48
N ARG A 160 13.01 16.01 5.44
CA ARG A 160 12.17 17.22 5.30
C ARG A 160 10.71 16.95 4.89
N VAL A 161 10.13 15.83 5.34
CA VAL A 161 8.70 15.55 5.12
C VAL A 161 7.83 16.24 6.18
N PRO A 162 6.71 16.88 5.79
CA PRO A 162 5.77 17.45 6.74
C PRO A 162 5.14 16.35 7.59
N HIS A 163 4.66 16.72 8.78
CA HIS A 163 3.95 15.82 9.71
C HIS A 163 4.76 14.60 10.22
N LYS A 164 6.08 14.58 10.01
CA LYS A 164 6.97 13.50 10.47
C LYS A 164 6.76 13.12 11.94
N ARG A 165 6.73 14.11 12.83
CA ARG A 165 6.50 13.91 14.27
C ARG A 165 5.16 13.22 14.53
N GLY A 166 4.08 13.74 13.96
CA GLY A 166 2.74 13.15 14.10
C GLY A 166 2.64 11.74 13.51
N ALA A 167 3.40 11.44 12.46
CA ALA A 167 3.47 10.09 11.90
C ALA A 167 4.16 9.12 12.87
N LEU A 168 5.28 9.52 13.49
CA LEU A 168 5.97 8.71 14.50
C LEU A 168 5.09 8.51 15.76
N GLU A 169 4.34 9.53 16.18
CA GLU A 169 3.39 9.42 17.30
C GLU A 169 2.29 8.39 17.03
N LYS A 170 1.73 8.37 15.81
CA LYS A 170 0.77 7.32 15.39
C LYS A 170 1.39 5.92 15.41
N LEU A 171 2.67 5.77 15.08
CA LEU A 171 3.34 4.47 15.12
C LEU A 171 3.68 4.04 16.55
N ALA A 172 4.06 4.98 17.41
CA ALA A 172 4.34 4.72 18.81
C ALA A 172 3.08 4.18 19.53
N SER A 173 1.90 4.71 19.22
CA SER A 173 0.65 4.21 19.81
C SER A 173 0.26 2.79 19.38
N LEU A 174 0.83 2.29 18.28
CA LEU A 174 0.62 0.92 17.79
C LEU A 174 1.53 -0.11 18.46
N ALA A 175 2.67 0.31 19.01
CA ALA A 175 3.64 -0.62 19.60
C ALA A 175 3.06 -1.49 20.72
N PRO A 176 2.29 -0.97 21.70
CA PRO A 176 1.69 -1.80 22.75
C PRO A 176 0.72 -2.86 22.22
N ALA A 177 -0.05 -2.52 21.19
CA ALA A 177 -1.02 -3.42 20.57
C ALA A 177 -0.36 -4.57 19.80
N LEU A 178 0.81 -4.31 19.20
CA LEU A 178 1.55 -5.31 18.42
C LEU A 178 2.41 -6.25 19.30
N VAL A 179 2.87 -5.78 20.45
CA VAL A 179 3.60 -6.62 21.43
C VAL A 179 2.66 -7.59 22.15
N SER A 180 1.41 -7.22 22.36
CA SER A 180 0.42 -8.06 23.06
C SER A 180 -0.09 -9.25 22.22
N GLY A 181 0.32 -9.37 20.95
CA GLY A 181 -0.21 -10.35 19.99
C GLY A 181 0.77 -11.40 19.48
N GLY A 182 1.96 -11.55 20.08
CA GLY A 182 2.94 -12.55 19.62
C GLY A 182 3.87 -13.01 20.72
N ALA A 183 3.60 -14.20 21.27
CA ALA A 183 4.68 -15.04 21.77
C ALA A 183 5.54 -15.41 20.56
N VAL A 184 6.67 -14.74 20.40
CA VAL A 184 7.75 -15.20 19.53
C VAL A 184 8.49 -16.28 20.32
N ASP A 185 8.20 -17.55 20.04
CA ASP A 185 9.10 -18.63 20.41
C ASP A 185 10.40 -18.44 19.61
N VAL A 186 11.42 -17.95 20.30
CA VAL A 186 12.79 -17.91 19.80
C VAL A 186 13.37 -19.29 20.10
N GLU A 187 13.21 -20.24 19.18
CA GLU A 187 13.76 -21.60 19.38
C GLU A 187 15.28 -21.68 19.23
N ASP A 188 15.97 -20.65 18.71
CA ASP A 188 17.44 -20.61 18.70
C ASP A 188 17.93 -19.16 18.88
N ALA A 189 18.21 -18.79 20.12
CA ALA A 189 18.99 -17.58 20.40
C ALA A 189 20.43 -17.82 19.94
N VAL A 190 20.86 -17.11 18.89
CA VAL A 190 22.26 -17.12 18.47
C VAL A 190 23.11 -16.53 19.58
N ASP A 191 23.99 -17.35 20.17
CA ASP A 191 24.99 -16.93 21.14
C ASP A 191 25.99 -15.96 20.45
N PRO A 192 26.15 -14.72 20.94
CA PRO A 192 27.11 -13.76 20.38
C PRO A 192 28.58 -14.18 20.52
N ALA A 193 28.89 -15.29 21.20
CA ALA A 193 30.26 -15.75 21.42
C ALA A 193 30.95 -16.43 20.22
N ASP A 194 30.22 -16.84 19.16
CA ASP A 194 30.79 -17.75 18.13
C ASP A 194 31.07 -17.11 16.75
N GLY A 195 31.07 -15.77 16.66
CA GLY A 195 31.11 -15.05 15.38
C GLY A 195 32.46 -14.49 14.92
N THR A 196 33.59 -14.89 15.52
CA THR A 196 34.91 -14.34 15.13
C THR A 196 35.99 -15.40 15.02
N GLN A 197 35.96 -16.15 13.92
CA GLN A 197 37.17 -16.68 13.29
C GLN A 197 36.87 -17.18 11.87
N HIS A 198 37.76 -16.82 10.93
CA HIS A 198 37.78 -17.18 9.50
C HIS A 198 37.07 -16.23 8.52
N VAL A 199 37.61 -15.02 8.38
CA VAL A 199 37.62 -14.32 7.09
C VAL A 199 38.73 -14.94 6.24
N ALA A 200 38.38 -15.92 5.39
CA ALA A 200 39.28 -16.44 4.38
C ALA A 200 39.24 -15.52 3.14
N GLN A 201 40.42 -15.01 2.78
CA GLN A 201 40.69 -14.27 1.56
C GLN A 201 40.22 -15.04 0.32
N VAL A 202 39.48 -14.37 -0.57
CA VAL A 202 39.39 -14.78 -1.97
C VAL A 202 40.07 -13.70 -2.81
N LEU A 203 41.29 -14.02 -3.23
CA LEU A 203 42.06 -13.29 -4.22
C LEU A 203 41.53 -13.61 -5.63
N GLY A 204 41.51 -12.59 -6.48
CA GLY A 204 41.76 -12.77 -7.91
C GLY A 204 40.65 -12.33 -8.87
N VAL A 205 40.52 -11.03 -9.12
CA VAL A 205 40.02 -10.54 -10.42
C VAL A 205 41.06 -9.57 -10.97
N ALA A 206 41.69 -9.97 -12.07
CA ALA A 206 42.72 -9.20 -12.76
C ALA A 206 42.08 -7.98 -13.45
N HIS A 207 42.70 -6.82 -13.23
CA HIS A 207 42.44 -5.56 -13.89
C HIS A 207 42.94 -5.66 -15.35
N LEU A 208 42.07 -5.45 -16.33
CA LEU A 208 42.48 -5.16 -17.71
C LEU A 208 42.52 -3.64 -17.84
N GLU A 209 43.72 -3.07 -17.77
CA GLU A 209 44.02 -1.73 -18.26
C GLU A 209 44.15 -1.80 -19.78
N GLY A 210 43.50 -0.87 -20.45
CA GLY A 210 43.75 -0.59 -21.87
C GLY A 210 44.81 0.49 -22.01
N GLU A 211 45.65 0.37 -23.02
CA GLU A 211 46.24 1.49 -23.75
C GLU A 211 46.75 1.04 -25.12
N LEU A 212 46.58 1.96 -26.08
CA LEU A 212 46.99 1.99 -27.50
C LEU A 212 46.08 1.29 -28.53
#